data_AF-A0AAV7JHF5-F1
#
_entry.id   AF-A0AAV7JHF5-F1
#
_cell.length_a   1.000
_cell.length_b   1.000
_cell.length_c   1.000
_cell.angle_alpha   90.00
_cell.angle_beta   90.00
_cell.angle_gamma   90.00
#
_symmetry.space_group_name_H-M   'P 1'
#
loop_
_entity.id
_entity.type
_entity.pdbx_description
1 polymer ?
#
loop_
_entity_poly.entity_id
_entity_poly.type
_entity_poly.pdbx_seq_one_letter_code
_entity_poly.pdbx_strand_id
1 'polypeptide(L)'
;MLKVCSYSLSDNKKFTTQHRSVQQFLENVKPEGGGDYPEAVLDGLANAATKCDWELKPGVRNVIIHIYDAPPHGDFPNYNSHDSKSSKENCCCCNHGKLCNFDWKTDVWNILQKFQIQYHGINTGRCLPQYEATMKDNLKGLCGDFQTVGKEVVNEAIVQIFIDYKMD
;
A
#
# COMPACT_ATOMS: atom_id res chain seq x y z
N MET A 1 3.18 14.76 16.83
CA MET A 1 4.22 13.72 16.98
C MET A 1 3.92 12.64 15.94
N LEU A 2 4.87 12.31 15.05
CA LEU A 2 4.68 11.33 13.98
C LEU A 2 4.62 9.91 14.58
N LYS A 3 3.70 9.10 14.07
CA LYS A 3 3.54 7.70 14.41
C LYS A 3 3.66 6.84 13.15
N VAL A 4 4.39 5.72 13.22
CA VAL A 4 4.54 4.77 12.09
C VAL A 4 4.00 3.40 12.48
N CYS A 5 3.17 2.81 11.62
CA CYS A 5 2.74 1.41 11.69
C CYS A 5 3.61 0.59 10.72
N SER A 6 4.05 -0.58 11.15
CA SER A 6 4.88 -1.48 10.35
C SER A 6 4.24 -2.85 10.29
N TYR A 7 4.06 -3.40 9.09
CA TYR A 7 3.37 -4.67 8.88
C TYR A 7 4.26 -5.64 8.09
N SER A 8 4.34 -6.87 8.58
CA SER A 8 4.71 -8.07 7.83
C SER A 8 3.55 -9.05 8.01
N LEU A 9 3.31 -9.94 7.04
CA LEU A 9 2.13 -10.84 6.99
C LEU A 9 1.92 -11.69 8.26
N SER A 10 2.89 -11.73 9.18
CA SER A 10 2.88 -12.55 10.39
C SER A 10 2.53 -11.86 11.72
N ASP A 11 2.50 -10.52 11.87
CA ASP A 11 2.37 -9.88 13.20
C ASP A 11 1.44 -8.64 13.27
N ASN A 12 0.57 -8.60 14.29
CA ASN A 12 -0.20 -7.41 14.70
C ASN A 12 0.73 -6.37 15.36
N LYS A 13 1.00 -5.23 14.72
CA LYS A 13 1.81 -4.15 15.30
C LYS A 13 1.09 -2.81 15.29
N LYS A 14 1.27 -2.09 16.40
CA LYS A 14 0.66 -0.77 16.67
C LYS A 14 1.55 0.36 16.17
N PHE A 15 0.94 1.52 15.96
CA PHE A 15 1.65 2.77 15.70
C PHE A 15 2.63 3.12 16.83
N THR A 16 3.87 3.50 16.50
CA THR A 16 4.89 3.93 17.47
C THR A 16 5.50 5.29 17.12
N THR A 17 5.94 6.02 18.15
CA THR A 17 6.68 7.29 18.04
C THR A 17 8.18 7.09 18.24
N GLN A 18 8.62 5.86 18.56
CA GLN A 18 10.01 5.52 18.81
C GLN A 18 10.71 5.19 17.49
N HIS A 19 11.49 6.13 16.94
CA HIS A 19 12.19 5.94 15.67
C HIS A 19 13.07 4.68 15.66
N ARG A 20 13.72 4.35 16.79
CA ARG A 20 14.57 3.15 16.90
C ARG A 20 13.78 1.86 16.70
N SER A 21 12.54 1.79 17.18
CA SER A 21 11.68 0.62 16.97
C SER A 21 11.30 0.46 15.49
N VAL A 22 11.08 1.57 14.79
CA VAL A 22 10.81 1.57 13.34
C VAL A 22 12.05 1.11 12.57
N GLN A 23 13.22 1.66 12.89
CA GLN A 23 14.48 1.27 12.27
C GLN A 23 14.78 -0.22 12.45
N GLN A 24 14.66 -0.72 13.69
CA GLN A 24 14.85 -2.15 13.99
C GLN A 24 13.86 -3.03 13.23
N PHE A 25 12.61 -2.59 13.05
CA PHE A 25 11.66 -3.33 12.21
C PHE A 25 12.16 -3.41 10.77
N LEU A 26 12.50 -2.26 10.17
CA LEU A 26 12.92 -2.19 8.76
C LEU A 26 14.20 -2.99 8.49
N GLU A 27 15.17 -2.98 9.42
CA GLU A 27 16.40 -3.77 9.32
C GLU A 27 16.15 -5.30 9.31
N ASN A 28 15.01 -5.74 9.85
CA ASN A 28 14.63 -7.15 9.90
C ASN A 28 13.71 -7.59 8.76
N VAL A 29 13.20 -6.66 7.94
CA VAL A 29 12.42 -7.01 6.75
C VAL A 29 13.38 -7.55 5.69
N LYS A 30 13.15 -8.80 5.26
CA LYS A 30 13.90 -9.42 4.17
C LYS A 30 13.14 -9.25 2.85
N PRO A 31 13.81 -8.89 1.75
CA PRO A 31 13.17 -8.87 0.45
C PRO A 31 12.79 -10.30 0.05
N GLU A 32 11.54 -10.48 -0.37
CA GLU A 32 11.00 -11.72 -0.92
C GLU A 32 10.35 -11.40 -2.27
N GLY A 33 10.31 -12.38 -3.19
CA GLY A 33 9.72 -12.22 -4.51
C GLY A 33 8.54 -13.16 -4.73
N GLY A 34 7.50 -12.70 -5.44
CA GLY A 34 6.23 -13.42 -5.68
C GLY A 34 6.24 -14.48 -6.80
N GLY A 35 7.32 -14.56 -7.58
CA GLY A 35 7.47 -15.54 -8.66
C GLY A 35 6.93 -15.08 -10.02
N ASP A 36 6.14 -14.01 -10.07
CA ASP A 36 5.73 -13.30 -11.29
C ASP A 36 5.92 -11.78 -11.14
N TYR A 37 5.53 -11.00 -12.16
CA TYR A 37 5.78 -9.56 -12.21
C TYR A 37 4.80 -8.71 -11.37
N PRO A 38 3.48 -8.98 -11.35
CA PRO A 38 2.57 -8.24 -10.50
C PRO A 38 2.71 -8.63 -9.02
N GLU A 39 2.31 -7.72 -8.13
CA GLU A 39 2.45 -7.90 -6.67
C GLU A 39 1.09 -7.84 -5.93
N ALA A 40 1.04 -8.36 -4.71
CA ALA A 40 -0.19 -8.40 -3.89
C ALA A 40 -0.55 -7.05 -3.22
N VAL A 41 -0.69 -5.96 -4.00
CA VAL A 41 -0.91 -4.61 -3.45
C VAL A 41 -2.25 -4.46 -2.76
N LEU A 42 -3.35 -5.01 -3.30
CA LEU A 42 -4.66 -4.90 -2.64
C LEU A 42 -4.62 -5.57 -1.27
N ASP A 43 -3.99 -6.73 -1.16
CA ASP A 43 -3.81 -7.44 0.11
C ASP A 43 -3.00 -6.57 1.09
N GLY A 44 -1.92 -5.95 0.60
CA GLY A 44 -1.10 -5.01 1.38
C GLY A 44 -1.91 -3.83 1.90
N LEU A 45 -2.71 -3.19 1.04
CA LEU A 45 -3.54 -2.04 1.41
C LEU A 45 -4.69 -2.42 2.33
N ALA A 46 -5.39 -3.53 2.07
CA ALA A 46 -6.45 -4.04 2.93
C ALA A 46 -5.90 -4.40 4.32
N ASN A 47 -4.73 -5.05 4.39
CA ASN A 47 -4.05 -5.32 5.65
C ASN A 47 -3.64 -4.03 6.37
N ALA A 48 -3.04 -3.08 5.67
CA ALA A 48 -2.68 -1.79 6.26
C ALA A 48 -3.91 -1.06 6.81
N ALA A 49 -5.02 -1.07 6.08
CA ALA A 49 -6.27 -0.43 6.45
C ALA A 49 -6.97 -1.09 7.66
N THR A 50 -6.88 -2.43 7.77
CA THR A 50 -7.64 -3.20 8.78
C THR A 50 -6.84 -3.61 10.00
N LYS A 51 -5.51 -3.73 9.90
CA LYS A 51 -4.65 -4.27 10.97
C LYS A 51 -3.85 -3.21 11.72
N CYS A 52 -3.72 -2.00 11.19
CA CYS A 52 -3.14 -0.88 11.93
C CYS A 52 -4.19 -0.19 12.81
N ASP A 53 -3.77 0.28 13.99
CA ASP A 53 -4.60 0.99 14.96
C ASP A 53 -4.87 2.45 14.53
N TRP A 54 -5.55 2.66 13.41
CA TRP A 54 -5.88 4.01 12.91
C TRP A 54 -6.79 4.76 13.88
N GLU A 55 -6.53 6.06 14.07
CA GLU A 55 -7.32 6.91 14.96
C GLU A 55 -8.01 8.02 14.16
N LEU A 56 -9.32 8.15 14.32
CA LEU A 56 -10.08 9.30 13.82
C LEU A 56 -10.22 10.32 14.95
N LYS A 57 -9.24 11.20 15.11
CA LYS A 57 -9.21 12.22 16.18
C LYS A 57 -8.84 13.60 15.62
N PRO A 58 -9.36 14.70 16.21
CA PRO A 58 -8.93 16.05 15.85
C PRO A 58 -7.41 16.21 15.95
N GLY A 59 -6.80 16.82 14.93
CA GLY A 59 -5.35 17.06 14.88
C GLY A 59 -4.50 15.83 14.52
N VAL A 60 -5.12 14.69 14.17
CA VAL A 60 -4.41 13.51 13.64
C VAL A 60 -4.62 13.43 12.13
N ARG A 61 -3.52 13.31 11.38
CA ARG A 61 -3.53 13.01 9.94
C ARG A 61 -3.09 11.56 9.74
N ASN A 62 -3.93 10.77 9.10
CA ASN A 62 -3.64 9.38 8.79
C ASN A 62 -3.11 9.29 7.36
N VAL A 63 -1.97 8.63 7.18
CA VAL A 63 -1.25 8.60 5.90
C VAL A 63 -0.75 7.19 5.62
N ILE A 64 -0.97 6.71 4.40
CA ILE A 64 -0.27 5.56 3.83
C ILE A 64 0.69 6.05 2.76
N ILE A 65 1.95 5.66 2.88
CA ILE A 65 2.97 5.85 1.85
C ILE A 65 3.24 4.47 1.24
N HIS A 66 2.90 4.30 -0.03
CA HIS A 66 3.08 3.06 -0.77
C HIS A 66 4.21 3.23 -1.80
N ILE A 67 5.32 2.52 -1.58
CA ILE A 67 6.49 2.52 -2.47
C ILE A 67 6.44 1.23 -3.28
N TYR A 68 6.51 1.32 -4.61
CA TYR A 68 6.36 0.16 -5.49
C TYR A 68 7.17 0.30 -6.77
N ASP A 69 7.46 -0.83 -7.42
CA ASP A 69 8.08 -0.88 -8.75
C ASP A 69 7.38 -1.84 -9.73
N ALA A 70 6.26 -2.41 -9.30
CA ALA A 70 5.44 -3.35 -10.06
C ALA A 70 3.94 -2.97 -9.97
N PRO A 71 3.13 -3.37 -10.98
CA PRO A 71 1.67 -3.30 -10.89
C PRO A 71 1.17 -4.41 -9.94
N PRO A 72 -0.12 -4.43 -9.56
CA PRO A 72 -0.62 -5.41 -8.64
C PRO A 72 -1.43 -6.48 -9.34
N HIS A 73 -1.70 -7.57 -8.63
CA HIS A 73 -2.66 -8.58 -9.06
C HIS A 73 -4.09 -8.02 -9.08
N GLY A 74 -4.92 -8.55 -9.98
CA GLY A 74 -6.36 -8.29 -10.09
C GLY A 74 -6.83 -7.86 -11.49
N ASP A 75 -8.10 -7.46 -11.59
CA ASP A 75 -8.75 -7.01 -12.83
C ASP A 75 -8.24 -5.63 -13.29
N PHE A 76 -7.06 -5.61 -13.90
CA PHE A 76 -6.55 -4.45 -14.63
C PHE A 76 -7.00 -4.49 -16.09
N PRO A 77 -7.55 -3.40 -16.65
CA PRO A 77 -7.86 -3.35 -18.07
C PRO A 77 -6.56 -3.56 -18.87
N ASN A 78 -6.51 -4.67 -19.62
CA ASN A 78 -5.44 -5.11 -20.52
C ASN A 78 -4.22 -5.85 -19.92
N TYR A 79 -4.28 -6.35 -18.69
CA TYR A 79 -3.27 -7.31 -18.19
C TYR A 79 -3.85 -8.73 -18.10
N ASN A 80 -3.90 -9.42 -19.24
CA ASN A 80 -4.51 -10.76 -19.37
C ASN A 80 -3.69 -11.91 -18.76
N SER A 81 -2.57 -11.64 -18.10
CA SER A 81 -1.79 -12.70 -17.44
C SER A 81 -2.19 -12.79 -15.97
N HIS A 82 -3.30 -13.51 -15.72
CA HIS A 82 -3.47 -14.53 -14.66
C HIS A 82 -4.91 -14.72 -14.14
N ASP A 83 -5.90 -13.95 -14.63
CA ASP A 83 -7.25 -13.97 -14.04
C ASP A 83 -8.33 -14.79 -14.79
N SER A 84 -7.98 -15.63 -15.77
CA SER A 84 -8.97 -16.57 -16.32
C SER A 84 -9.08 -17.90 -15.55
N LYS A 85 -8.29 -18.09 -14.49
CA LYS A 85 -8.32 -19.31 -13.65
C LYS A 85 -8.34 -19.09 -12.14
N SER A 86 -8.49 -17.85 -11.67
CA SER A 86 -8.91 -17.56 -10.28
C SER A 86 -10.42 -17.86 -10.12
N SER A 87 -10.81 -19.10 -10.39
CA SER A 87 -11.99 -19.63 -9.70
C SER A 87 -11.80 -19.32 -8.21
N LYS A 88 -12.86 -18.88 -7.53
CA LYS A 88 -12.90 -18.46 -6.10
C LYS A 88 -12.28 -19.46 -5.10
N GLU A 89 -11.80 -20.59 -5.59
CA GLU A 89 -11.27 -21.73 -4.86
C GLU A 89 -9.76 -21.95 -5.10
N ASN A 90 -9.13 -21.36 -6.14
CA ASN A 90 -7.77 -21.74 -6.58
C ASN A 90 -6.92 -20.58 -7.14
N CYS A 91 -6.77 -19.53 -6.36
CA CYS A 91 -5.83 -18.45 -6.67
C CYS A 91 -4.37 -18.91 -6.51
N CYS A 92 -3.55 -18.66 -7.54
CA CYS A 92 -2.16 -19.09 -7.65
C CYS A 92 -1.25 -18.53 -6.54
N CYS A 93 -1.60 -17.38 -5.95
CA CYS A 93 -0.75 -16.71 -4.98
C CYS A 93 -0.88 -17.26 -3.55
N CYS A 94 -1.95 -18.00 -3.23
CA CYS A 94 -2.20 -18.41 -1.84
C CYS A 94 -2.68 -19.85 -1.63
N ASN A 95 -3.00 -20.61 -2.67
CA ASN A 95 -3.58 -21.97 -2.55
C ASN A 95 -4.82 -22.04 -1.62
N HIS A 96 -5.43 -20.89 -1.30
CA HIS A 96 -6.44 -20.73 -0.25
C HIS A 96 -7.62 -19.85 -0.64
N GLY A 97 -7.76 -19.43 -1.92
CA GLY A 97 -8.95 -18.80 -2.52
C GLY A 97 -9.47 -17.47 -1.91
N LYS A 98 -9.13 -17.15 -0.66
CA LYS A 98 -9.72 -16.05 0.12
C LYS A 98 -8.82 -14.82 0.22
N LEU A 99 -7.50 -14.97 0.05
CA LEU A 99 -6.55 -13.89 0.32
C LEU A 99 -6.24 -12.99 -0.88
N CYS A 100 -6.72 -13.31 -2.08
CA CYS A 100 -6.43 -12.57 -3.32
C CYS A 100 -7.71 -12.20 -4.07
N ASN A 101 -8.82 -12.14 -3.35
CA ASN A 101 -10.12 -11.68 -3.87
C ASN A 101 -10.59 -10.47 -3.05
N PHE A 102 -9.67 -9.50 -2.85
CA PHE A 102 -10.02 -8.24 -2.23
C PHE A 102 -10.65 -7.31 -3.26
N ASP A 103 -11.75 -6.68 -2.88
CA ASP A 103 -12.45 -5.69 -3.68
C ASP A 103 -11.95 -4.29 -3.31
N TRP A 104 -11.58 -3.50 -4.33
CA TRP A 104 -11.11 -2.13 -4.18
C TRP A 104 -12.05 -1.27 -3.32
N LYS A 105 -13.36 -1.46 -3.47
CA LYS A 105 -14.36 -0.63 -2.81
C LYS A 105 -14.64 -1.11 -1.39
N THR A 106 -14.92 -2.39 -1.18
CA THR A 106 -15.34 -2.90 0.12
C THR A 106 -14.19 -3.11 1.09
N ASP A 107 -13.02 -3.54 0.59
CA ASP A 107 -11.92 -3.99 1.44
C ASP A 107 -10.81 -2.94 1.59
N VAL A 108 -10.73 -1.98 0.67
CA VAL A 108 -9.73 -0.90 0.71
C VAL A 108 -10.42 0.45 0.90
N TRP A 109 -11.13 0.93 -0.12
CA TRP A 109 -11.59 2.32 -0.19
C TRP A 109 -12.50 2.71 0.97
N ASN A 110 -13.50 1.90 1.33
CA ASN A 110 -14.41 2.19 2.44
C ASN A 110 -13.68 2.37 3.77
N ILE A 111 -12.63 1.57 4.02
CA ILE A 111 -11.87 1.64 5.27
C ILE A 111 -10.93 2.84 5.26
N LEU A 112 -10.23 3.07 4.15
CA LEU A 112 -9.40 4.26 3.98
C LEU A 112 -10.23 5.54 4.16
N GLN A 113 -11.42 5.60 3.56
CA GLN A 113 -12.34 6.72 3.72
C GLN A 113 -12.82 6.87 5.18
N LYS A 114 -13.23 5.78 5.83
CA LYS A 114 -13.71 5.78 7.22
C LYS A 114 -12.70 6.41 8.18
N PHE A 115 -11.41 6.13 7.99
CA PHE A 115 -10.33 6.65 8.82
C PHE A 115 -9.67 7.91 8.25
N GLN A 116 -10.23 8.50 7.19
CA GLN A 116 -9.68 9.68 6.50
C GLN A 116 -8.19 9.51 6.15
N ILE A 117 -7.83 8.31 5.70
CA ILE A 117 -6.45 7.96 5.34
C ILE A 117 -6.14 8.59 3.99
N GLN A 118 -5.12 9.45 3.96
CA GLN A 118 -4.55 10.00 2.73
C GLN A 118 -3.54 9.01 2.17
N TYR A 119 -3.66 8.72 0.88
CA TYR A 119 -2.78 7.79 0.19
C TYR A 119 -1.75 8.54 -0.66
N HIS A 120 -0.48 8.15 -0.53
CA HIS A 120 0.63 8.63 -1.35
C HIS A 120 1.33 7.46 -2.04
N GLY A 121 1.38 7.48 -3.37
CA GLY A 121 2.07 6.46 -4.16
C GLY A 121 3.43 6.96 -4.67
N ILE A 122 4.48 6.17 -4.48
CA ILE A 122 5.83 6.43 -4.99
C ILE A 122 6.25 5.27 -5.89
N ASN A 123 6.22 5.49 -7.21
CA ASN A 123 6.68 4.55 -8.23
C ASN A 123 8.18 4.72 -8.43
N THR A 124 8.96 3.64 -8.32
CA THR A 124 10.43 3.70 -8.50
C THR A 124 10.92 3.46 -9.94
N GLY A 125 10.00 3.51 -10.93
CA GLY A 125 10.33 3.68 -12.35
C GLY A 125 10.16 2.46 -13.26
N ARG A 126 9.63 1.33 -12.77
CA ARG A 126 9.32 0.15 -13.60
C ARG A 126 7.83 -0.07 -13.84
N CYS A 127 6.97 0.58 -13.05
CA CYS A 127 5.54 0.33 -13.15
C CYS A 127 4.92 0.94 -14.41
N LEU A 128 3.97 0.21 -15.01
CA LEU A 128 3.28 0.63 -16.23
C LEU A 128 2.40 1.87 -15.96
N PRO A 129 2.35 2.87 -16.85
CA PRO A 129 1.52 4.07 -16.64
C PRO A 129 0.03 3.78 -16.42
N GLN A 130 -0.48 2.69 -16.99
CA GLN A 130 -1.87 2.26 -16.81
C GLN A 130 -2.17 1.91 -15.35
N TYR A 131 -1.21 1.36 -14.61
CA TYR A 131 -1.39 1.07 -13.19
C TYR A 131 -1.58 2.35 -12.38
N GLU A 132 -0.74 3.37 -12.59
CA GLU A 132 -0.88 4.62 -11.85
C GLU A 132 -2.26 5.25 -12.11
N ALA A 133 -2.74 5.19 -13.36
CA ALA A 133 -4.08 5.63 -13.70
C ALA A 133 -5.15 4.83 -12.95
N THR A 134 -5.07 3.49 -12.95
CA THR A 134 -6.03 2.64 -12.22
C THR A 134 -6.01 2.90 -10.72
N MET A 135 -4.84 3.09 -10.11
CA MET A 135 -4.75 3.44 -8.68
C MET A 135 -5.34 4.80 -8.39
N LYS A 136 -5.03 5.81 -9.22
CA LYS A 136 -5.60 7.16 -9.11
C LYS A 136 -7.12 7.15 -9.23
N ASP A 137 -7.66 6.33 -10.13
CA ASP A 137 -9.10 6.20 -10.34
C ASP A 137 -9.78 5.49 -9.15
N ASN A 138 -9.24 4.37 -8.68
CA ASN A 138 -9.81 3.62 -7.55
C ASN A 138 -9.69 4.36 -6.22
N LEU A 139 -8.64 5.17 -6.04
CA LEU A 139 -8.38 5.95 -4.82
C LEU A 139 -8.76 7.43 -4.99
N LYS A 140 -9.54 7.75 -6.02
CA LYS A 140 -9.99 9.12 -6.29
C LYS A 140 -10.71 9.69 -5.07
N GLY A 141 -10.28 10.87 -4.62
CA GLY A 141 -10.79 11.54 -3.42
C GLY A 141 -10.09 11.20 -2.10
N LEU A 142 -9.24 10.16 -2.09
CA LEU A 142 -8.34 9.82 -0.97
C LEU A 142 -6.86 10.03 -1.33
N CYS A 143 -6.56 10.02 -2.62
CA CYS A 143 -5.25 10.28 -3.19
C CYS A 143 -4.74 11.67 -2.78
N GLY A 144 -3.67 11.70 -2.00
CA GLY A 144 -2.88 12.90 -1.70
C GLY A 144 -1.95 13.23 -2.86
N ASP A 145 -1.11 12.27 -3.26
CA ASP A 145 -0.19 12.42 -4.39
C ASP A 145 0.24 11.07 -5.01
N PHE A 146 0.70 11.11 -6.27
CA PHE A 146 1.41 10.03 -6.95
C PHE A 146 2.63 10.59 -7.65
N GLN A 147 3.80 10.10 -7.25
CA GLN A 147 5.08 10.52 -7.79
C GLN A 147 5.78 9.33 -8.45
N THR A 148 6.27 9.53 -9.67
CA THR A 148 7.27 8.64 -10.26
C THR A 148 8.65 9.23 -9.98
N VAL A 149 9.50 8.47 -9.30
CA VAL A 149 10.84 8.90 -8.91
C VAL A 149 11.86 7.81 -9.26
N GLY A 150 13.13 8.17 -9.42
CA GLY A 150 14.19 7.17 -9.51
C GLY A 150 14.47 6.52 -8.16
N LYS A 151 14.95 5.27 -8.15
CA LYS A 151 15.30 4.52 -6.92
C LYS A 151 16.28 5.30 -6.03
N GLU A 152 17.12 6.12 -6.66
CA GLU A 152 18.15 6.94 -6.03
C GLU A 152 17.61 8.16 -5.27
N VAL A 153 16.35 8.58 -5.50
CA VAL A 153 15.74 9.76 -4.86
C VAL A 153 14.47 9.44 -4.03
N VAL A 154 14.21 8.16 -3.76
CA VAL A 154 13.03 7.73 -2.97
C VAL A 154 13.05 8.31 -1.56
N ASN A 155 14.24 8.43 -0.94
CA ASN A 155 14.38 8.95 0.41
C ASN A 155 13.93 10.42 0.48
N GLU A 156 14.34 11.23 -0.50
CA GLU A 156 14.01 12.65 -0.62
C GLU A 156 12.50 12.83 -0.80
N ALA A 157 11.87 12.02 -1.64
CA ALA A 157 10.42 12.03 -1.84
C ALA A 157 9.65 11.73 -0.53
N ILE A 158 10.08 10.70 0.22
CA ILE A 158 9.48 10.35 1.51
C ILE A 158 9.67 11.48 2.53
N VAL A 159 10.88 12.06 2.60
CA VAL A 159 11.18 13.17 3.50
C VAL A 159 10.31 14.38 3.17
N GLN A 160 10.11 14.69 1.89
CA GLN A 160 9.27 15.81 1.47
C GLN A 160 7.83 15.62 1.94
N ILE A 161 7.25 14.43 1.77
CA ILE A 161 5.93 14.11 2.33
C ILE A 161 5.91 14.44 3.82
N PHE A 162 6.87 13.94 4.62
CA PHE A 162 6.89 14.23 6.05
C PHE A 162 7.05 15.72 6.40
N ILE A 163 7.77 16.49 5.59
CA ILE A 163 7.89 17.95 5.75
C ILE A 163 6.53 18.61 5.53
N ASP A 164 5.83 18.26 4.46
CA ASP A 164 4.52 18.84 4.13
C ASP A 164 3.51 18.56 5.26
N TYR A 165 3.53 17.34 5.82
CA TYR A 165 2.70 16.98 6.98
C TYR A 165 3.11 17.64 8.30
N LYS A 166 4.25 18.34 8.36
CA LYS A 166 4.69 19.07 9.55
C LYS A 166 4.35 20.55 9.52
N MET A 167 4.05 21.09 8.34
CA MET A 167 3.92 22.53 8.08
C MET A 167 2.46 23.03 8.08
N ASP A 168 1.48 22.13 8.17
CA ASP A 168 0.07 22.45 8.46
C ASP A 168 -0.35 22.00 9.87
#